data_AF-A0A023F6B7-F1
#
_entry.id   AF-A0A023F6B7-F1
#
_cell.length_a   1.000
_cell.length_b   1.000
_cell.length_c   1.000
_cell.angle_alpha   90.00
_cell.angle_beta   90.00
_cell.angle_gamma   90.00
#
_symmetry.space_group_name_H-M   'P 1'
#
loop_
_entity.id
_entity.type
_entity.pdbx_description
1 polymer ?
#
loop_
_entity_poly.entity_id
_entity_poly.type
_entity_poly.pdbx_seq_one_letter_code
_entity_poly.pdbx_strand_id
1 'polypeptide(L)'
;MLLYNSMISAVLLYASEIWALNYFTQVERVQLKFLKMLLTLPLHTPDSYVRLESECLHIKVRVFSRALKFWVKLLSADNVSLMRKCYTRLVELLPNSNVPFNWAGFLRDLLFSIGAQD
;
A
#
# COMPACT_ATOMS: atom_id res chain seq x y z
N MET A 1 14.33 -11.53 -7.94
CA MET A 1 13.45 -11.69 -6.74
C MET A 1 12.08 -12.33 -7.08
N LEU A 2 12.05 -13.45 -7.81
CA LEU A 2 10.80 -14.12 -8.22
C LEU A 2 10.06 -14.79 -7.05
N LEU A 3 10.81 -15.40 -6.12
CA LEU A 3 10.27 -16.14 -4.98
C LEU A 3 9.45 -15.25 -4.02
N TYR A 4 9.96 -14.04 -3.73
CA TYR A 4 9.22 -13.04 -2.95
C TYR A 4 7.91 -12.63 -3.65
N ASN A 5 8.00 -12.40 -4.97
CA ASN A 5 6.88 -11.96 -5.78
C ASN A 5 5.81 -13.04 -5.93
N SER A 6 6.19 -14.33 -5.95
CA SER A 6 5.25 -15.44 -6.07
C SER A 6 4.61 -15.82 -4.73
N MET A 7 5.40 -15.93 -3.66
CA MET A 7 4.91 -16.48 -2.38
C MET A 7 4.33 -15.41 -1.46
N ILE A 8 5.07 -14.32 -1.25
CA ILE A 8 4.74 -13.36 -0.19
C ILE A 8 3.94 -12.20 -0.69
N SER A 9 4.21 -11.73 -1.90
CA SER A 9 3.48 -10.58 -2.43
C SER A 9 1.97 -10.84 -2.54
N ALA A 10 1.55 -12.07 -2.84
CA ALA A 10 0.13 -12.41 -2.91
C ALA A 10 -0.56 -12.30 -1.53
N VAL A 11 0.09 -12.82 -0.49
CA VAL A 11 -0.45 -12.82 0.89
C VAL A 11 -0.33 -11.44 1.52
N LEU A 12 0.87 -10.86 1.48
CA LEU A 12 1.20 -9.58 2.11
C LEU A 12 0.46 -8.42 1.48
N LEU A 13 0.21 -8.46 0.17
CA LEU A 13 -0.44 -7.36 -0.53
C LEU A 13 -1.90 -7.67 -0.87
N TYR A 14 -2.51 -8.67 -0.25
CA TYR A 14 -3.94 -8.91 -0.42
C TYR A 14 -4.75 -7.69 0.05
N ALA A 15 -5.60 -7.13 -0.82
CA ALA A 15 -6.38 -5.91 -0.55
C ALA A 15 -5.55 -4.69 -0.06
N SER A 16 -4.26 -4.64 -0.40
CA SER A 16 -3.33 -3.61 0.06
C SER A 16 -3.74 -2.18 -0.29
N GLU A 17 -4.52 -2.02 -1.37
CA GLU A 17 -5.11 -0.76 -1.81
C GLU A 17 -5.93 -0.04 -0.73
N ILE A 18 -6.53 -0.78 0.22
CA ILE A 18 -7.40 -0.23 1.26
C ILE A 18 -6.64 -0.06 2.58
N TRP A 19 -6.03 -1.14 3.10
CA TRP A 19 -5.47 -1.11 4.45
C TRP A 19 -4.02 -0.65 4.49
N ALA A 20 -3.20 -0.94 3.48
CA ALA A 20 -1.75 -0.81 3.61
C ALA A 20 -1.23 0.64 3.49
N LEU A 21 -2.07 1.59 3.07
CA LEU A 21 -1.71 3.00 2.91
C LEU A 21 -1.22 3.66 4.20
N ASN A 22 -1.65 3.20 5.37
CA ASN A 22 -1.21 3.72 6.66
C ASN A 22 -0.09 2.88 7.32
N TYR A 23 0.30 1.76 6.70
CA TYR A 23 1.18 0.76 7.31
C TYR A 23 2.42 0.44 6.46
N PHE A 24 2.92 1.41 5.68
CA PHE A 24 4.07 1.18 4.80
C PHE A 24 5.29 0.61 5.54
N THR A 25 5.66 1.21 6.68
CA THR A 25 6.82 0.79 7.47
C THR A 25 6.68 -0.64 7.98
N GLN A 26 5.49 -1.04 8.39
CA GLN A 26 5.18 -2.35 8.95
C GLN A 26 5.20 -3.40 7.85
N VAL A 27 4.56 -3.11 6.72
CA VAL A 27 4.55 -3.99 5.53
C VAL A 27 5.96 -4.17 4.97
N GLU A 28 6.77 -3.12 5.03
CA GLU A 28 8.15 -3.13 4.59
C GLU A 28 9.08 -3.94 5.49
N ARG A 29 8.86 -3.90 6.82
CA ARG A 29 9.57 -4.79 7.76
C ARG A 29 9.32 -6.26 7.46
N VAL A 30 8.11 -6.63 7.02
CA VAL A 30 7.80 -8.01 6.62
C VAL A 30 8.61 -8.42 5.40
N GLN A 31 8.70 -7.55 4.39
CA GLN A 31 9.52 -7.79 3.20
C GLN A 31 11.01 -7.95 3.54
N LEU A 32 11.56 -7.05 4.37
CA LEU A 32 12.95 -7.11 4.80
C LEU A 32 13.25 -8.34 5.65
N LYS A 33 12.36 -8.71 6.56
CA LYS A 33 12.50 -9.92 7.36
C LYS A 33 12.53 -11.16 6.46
N PHE A 34 11.66 -11.23 5.47
CA PHE A 34 11.69 -12.33 4.51
C PHE A 34 12.99 -12.39 3.72
N LEU A 35 13.47 -11.24 3.23
CA LEU A 35 14.73 -11.17 2.50
C LEU A 35 15.92 -11.65 3.33
N LYS A 36 16.00 -11.21 4.60
CA LYS A 36 17.03 -11.69 5.53
C LYS A 36 16.95 -13.20 5.72
N MET A 37 15.73 -13.74 5.88
CA MET A 37 15.53 -15.19 5.98
C MET A 37 15.94 -15.94 4.70
N LEU A 38 15.56 -15.43 3.53
CA LEU A 38 15.85 -16.03 2.24
C LEU A 38 17.35 -16.06 1.93
N LEU A 39 18.06 -14.98 2.31
CA LEU A 39 19.50 -14.81 2.09
C LEU A 39 20.33 -15.34 3.27
N THR A 40 19.71 -15.98 4.27
CA THR A 40 20.38 -16.48 5.48
C THR A 40 21.18 -15.42 6.24
N LEU A 41 20.74 -14.16 6.17
CA LEU A 41 21.38 -13.03 6.82
C LEU A 41 20.97 -12.93 8.30
N PRO A 42 21.88 -12.52 9.19
CA PRO A 42 21.52 -12.20 10.58
C PRO A 42 20.40 -11.15 10.65
N LEU A 43 19.54 -11.24 11.66
CA LEU A 43 18.44 -10.28 11.86
C LEU A 43 18.93 -8.83 12.04
N HIS A 44 20.14 -8.68 12.58
CA HIS A 44 20.81 -7.39 12.83
C HIS A 44 21.47 -6.78 11.58
N THR A 45 21.46 -7.49 10.44
CA THR A 45 21.99 -6.94 9.19
C THR A 45 21.25 -5.64 8.87
N PRO A 46 21.94 -4.52 8.58
CA PRO A 46 21.26 -3.26 8.33
C PRO A 46 20.38 -3.34 7.08
N ASP A 47 19.18 -2.79 7.16
CA ASP A 47 18.15 -2.90 6.10
C ASP A 47 18.60 -2.25 4.78
N SER A 48 19.50 -1.26 4.84
CA SER A 48 20.10 -0.62 3.66
C SER A 48 20.90 -1.60 2.81
N TYR A 49 21.74 -2.44 3.43
CA TYR A 49 22.53 -3.46 2.73
C TYR A 49 21.63 -4.52 2.12
N VAL A 50 20.62 -5.00 2.87
CA VAL A 50 19.68 -5.99 2.35
C VAL A 50 18.97 -5.49 1.10
N ARG A 51 18.58 -4.21 1.07
CA ARG A 51 17.96 -3.59 -0.11
C ARG A 51 18.90 -3.44 -1.28
N LEU A 52 20.12 -2.97 -1.02
CA LEU A 52 21.15 -2.79 -2.04
C LEU A 52 21.41 -4.11 -2.77
N GLU A 53 21.61 -5.18 -2.01
CA GLU A 53 21.92 -6.52 -2.54
C GLU A 53 20.71 -7.20 -3.20
N SER A 54 19.50 -6.96 -2.70
CA SER A 54 18.30 -7.65 -3.21
C SER A 54 17.68 -6.98 -4.44
N GLU A 55 18.13 -5.77 -4.80
CA GLU A 55 17.54 -4.89 -5.83
C GLU A 55 16.00 -4.79 -5.72
N CYS A 56 15.50 -4.83 -4.49
CA CYS A 56 14.06 -4.90 -4.26
C CYS A 56 13.47 -3.51 -4.04
N LEU A 57 12.50 -3.14 -4.89
CA LEU A 57 11.76 -1.90 -4.75
C LEU A 57 10.99 -1.85 -3.42
N HIS A 58 10.97 -0.66 -2.84
CA HIS A 58 10.15 -0.33 -1.69
C HIS A 58 8.69 -0.70 -1.92
N ILE A 59 8.13 -1.47 -0.98
CA ILE A 59 6.74 -1.93 -1.06
C ILE A 59 5.74 -0.79 -1.17
N LYS A 60 6.06 0.38 -0.62
CA LYS A 60 5.25 1.61 -0.72
C LYS A 60 4.91 1.95 -2.17
N VAL A 61 5.86 1.81 -3.09
CA VAL A 61 5.64 2.09 -4.52
C VAL A 61 4.59 1.15 -5.10
N ARG A 62 4.68 -0.14 -4.77
CA ARG A 62 3.75 -1.16 -5.26
C ARG A 62 2.36 -1.00 -4.65
N VAL A 63 2.27 -0.76 -3.35
CA VAL A 63 1.00 -0.48 -2.65
C VAL A 63 0.34 0.77 -3.24
N PHE A 64 1.10 1.85 -3.42
CA PHE A 64 0.58 3.09 -3.98
C PHE A 64 0.07 2.91 -5.42
N SER A 65 0.83 2.21 -6.27
CA SER A 65 0.39 1.89 -7.64
C SER A 65 -0.92 1.08 -7.65
N ARG A 66 -1.08 0.11 -6.73
CA ARG A 66 -2.31 -0.67 -6.62
C ARG A 66 -3.48 0.16 -6.11
N ALA A 67 -3.26 1.02 -5.12
CA ALA A 67 -4.27 1.94 -4.60
C ALA A 67 -4.76 2.89 -5.70
N LEU A 68 -3.86 3.48 -6.49
CA LEU A 68 -4.21 4.34 -7.62
C LEU A 68 -5.02 3.58 -8.69
N LYS A 69 -4.56 2.40 -9.10
CA LYS A 69 -5.29 1.57 -10.09
C LYS A 69 -6.68 1.19 -9.60
N PHE A 70 -6.79 0.83 -8.32
CA PHE A 70 -8.08 0.52 -7.70
C PHE A 70 -8.99 1.76 -7.67
N TRP A 71 -8.44 2.91 -7.29
CA TRP A 71 -9.19 4.16 -7.26
C TRP A 71 -9.69 4.58 -8.65
N VAL A 72 -8.85 4.52 -9.68
CA VAL A 72 -9.26 4.79 -11.08
C VAL A 72 -10.35 3.82 -11.54
N LYS A 73 -10.22 2.52 -11.22
CA LYS A 73 -11.25 1.51 -11.53
C LYS A 73 -12.57 1.85 -10.83
N LEU A 74 -12.51 2.35 -9.60
CA LEU A 74 -13.68 2.72 -8.82
C LEU A 74 -14.36 3.97 -9.40
N LEU A 75 -13.59 4.97 -9.82
CA LEU A 75 -14.11 6.18 -10.50
C LEU A 75 -14.70 5.87 -11.88
N SER A 76 -14.23 4.80 -12.53
CA SER A 76 -14.74 4.35 -13.83
C SER A 76 -15.95 3.40 -13.70
N ALA A 77 -16.22 2.87 -12.50
CA ALA A 77 -17.33 1.95 -12.27
C ALA A 77 -18.67 2.69 -12.28
N ASP A 78 -19.74 2.02 -12.71
CA ASP A 78 -21.08 2.60 -12.71
C ASP A 78 -21.55 3.00 -11.29
N ASN A 79 -22.37 4.05 -11.20
CA ASN A 79 -22.90 4.61 -9.96
C ASN A 79 -23.77 3.61 -9.18
N VAL A 80 -24.27 2.56 -9.85
CA VAL A 80 -25.04 1.49 -9.21
C VAL A 80 -24.14 0.54 -8.39
N SER A 81 -22.84 0.46 -8.74
CA SER A 81 -21.88 -0.43 -8.09
C SER A 81 -21.74 -0.12 -6.60
N LEU A 82 -21.85 -1.17 -5.77
CA LEU A 82 -21.69 -1.08 -4.32
C LEU A 82 -20.35 -0.43 -3.95
N MET A 83 -19.28 -0.79 -4.66
CA MET A 83 -17.94 -0.24 -4.43
C MET A 83 -17.92 1.29 -4.57
N ARG A 84 -18.59 1.81 -5.61
CA ARG A 84 -18.67 3.26 -5.86
C ARG A 84 -19.48 3.96 -4.78
N LYS A 85 -20.62 3.39 -4.36
CA LYS A 85 -21.44 3.92 -3.26
C LYS A 85 -20.68 3.96 -1.93
N CYS A 86 -19.97 2.89 -1.58
CA CYS A 86 -19.15 2.85 -0.37
C CYS A 86 -18.05 3.92 -0.38
N TYR A 87 -17.38 4.12 -1.53
CA TYR A 87 -16.37 5.17 -1.66
C TYR A 87 -16.95 6.57 -1.57
N THR A 88 -18.05 6.87 -2.27
CA THR A 88 -18.72 8.17 -2.16
C THR A 88 -19.07 8.47 -0.71
N ARG A 89 -19.59 7.46 0.01
CA ARG A 89 -19.88 7.60 1.44
C ARG A 89 -18.62 7.84 2.27
N LEU A 90 -17.51 7.18 1.97
CA LEU A 90 -16.22 7.42 2.63
C LEU A 90 -15.70 8.85 2.40
N VAL A 91 -15.91 9.41 1.20
CA VAL A 91 -15.52 10.79 0.87
C VAL A 91 -16.40 11.81 1.60
N GLU A 92 -17.71 11.59 1.65
CA GLU A 92 -18.64 12.43 2.43
C GLU A 92 -18.31 12.49 3.92
N LEU A 93 -17.68 11.43 4.46
CA LEU A 93 -17.29 11.33 5.86
C LEU A 93 -15.93 11.97 6.17
N LEU A 94 -15.17 12.43 5.15
CA LEU A 94 -13.87 13.07 5.36
C LEU A 94 -13.92 14.37 6.19
N PRO A 95 -14.84 15.33 5.93
CA PRO A 95 -14.84 16.62 6.64
C PRO A 95 -15.41 16.53 8.07
N ASN A 96 -16.34 15.60 8.34
CA ASN A 96 -17.20 15.65 9.53
C ASN A 96 -16.97 14.57 10.58
N SER A 97 -16.01 13.66 10.39
CA SER A 97 -15.90 12.52 11.30
C SER A 97 -14.48 12.03 11.49
N ASN A 98 -14.13 11.77 12.75
CA ASN A 98 -12.96 11.01 13.17
C ASN A 98 -13.16 9.52 12.85
N VAL A 99 -13.50 9.20 11.59
CA VAL A 99 -13.69 7.82 11.14
C VAL A 99 -12.31 7.16 11.12
N PRO A 100 -12.06 6.19 12.00
CA PRO A 100 -10.78 5.51 11.98
C PRO A 100 -10.65 4.73 10.66
N PHE A 101 -9.44 4.70 10.11
CA PHE A 101 -9.09 3.91 8.93
C PHE A 101 -9.76 4.31 7.61
N ASN A 102 -10.06 5.61 7.40
CA ASN A 102 -10.54 6.08 6.10
C ASN A 102 -9.42 6.11 5.04
N TRP A 103 -9.35 5.06 4.22
CA TRP A 103 -8.34 4.92 3.17
C TRP A 103 -8.42 6.01 2.08
N ALA A 104 -9.60 6.58 1.84
CA ALA A 104 -9.73 7.69 0.88
C ALA A 104 -9.01 8.95 1.40
N GLY A 105 -9.02 9.16 2.72
CA GLY A 105 -8.25 10.22 3.37
C GLY A 105 -6.75 9.99 3.26
N PHE A 106 -6.29 8.78 3.58
CA PHE A 106 -4.88 8.43 3.43
C PHE A 106 -4.39 8.54 1.99
N LEU A 107 -5.20 8.16 1.01
CA LEU A 107 -4.87 8.31 -0.40
C LEU A 107 -4.75 9.78 -0.78
N ARG A 108 -5.68 10.64 -0.35
CA ARG A 108 -5.63 12.09 -0.55
C ARG A 108 -4.37 12.68 0.06
N ASP A 109 -4.05 12.36 1.30
CA ASP A 109 -2.89 12.91 2.01
C ASP A 109 -1.58 12.49 1.30
N LEU A 110 -1.55 11.27 0.76
CA LEU A 110 -0.42 10.77 0.00
C LEU A 110 -0.30 11.45 -1.38
N LEU A 111 -1.42 11.73 -2.05
CA LEU A 111 -1.44 12.55 -3.27
C LEU A 111 -0.96 13.98 -3.00
N PHE A 112 -1.37 14.59 -1.89
CA PHE A 112 -0.86 15.90 -1.48
C PHE A 112 0.63 15.87 -1.17
N SER A 113 1.15 14.79 -0.57
CA SER A 113 2.58 14.65 -0.29
C SER A 113 3.47 14.62 -1.55
N ILE A 114 2.91 14.27 -2.71
CA ILE A 114 3.61 14.26 -4.01
C ILE A 114 3.33 15.50 -4.86
N GLY A 115 2.63 16.49 -4.32
CA GLY A 115 2.38 17.77 -4.98
C GLY A 115 1.08 17.85 -5.81
N ALA A 116 0.13 16.93 -5.62
CA ALA A 116 -1.19 17.02 -6.25
C ALA A 116 -2.11 18.03 -5.54
N GLN A 117 -1.61 19.24 -5.29
CA GLN A 117 -2.36 20.36 -4.75
C GLN A 117 -2.86 21.20 -5.93
N ASP A 118 -4.11 20.98 -6.35
CA ASP A 118 -4.88 21.92 -7.19
C ASP A 118 -5.76 22.81 -6.31
#